data_AF-A0A9D4P3V8-F1
#
_entry.id   AF-A0A9D4P3V8-F1
#
_cell.length_a   1.000
_cell.length_b   1.000
_cell.length_c   1.000
_cell.angle_alpha   90.00
_cell.angle_beta   90.00
_cell.angle_gamma   90.00
#
_symmetry.space_group_name_H-M   'P 1'
#
loop_
_entity.id
_entity.type
_entity.pdbx_description
1 polymer ?
#
loop_
_entity_poly.entity_id
_entity_poly.type
_entity_poly.pdbx_seq_one_letter_code
_entity_poly.pdbx_strand_id
1 'polypeptide(L)'
;MSKKFVSELMKRIQEHLNECQSNLRQIETEKMYWKIKYQESQVEIEKLQNANENLKKENEKLGKRISSLKQAQHLEQEQQKLSQQHLEEENTSLLDKYQQMFLDSQDSNAEIEQLKDSEKLEESRNEVHNLENDSEKLKESRRKTKTIARLNEKLEKSESLEEMDTIFSFNEARRLEGEMLSQCSSSWWEKRNVIVYFLIDPLMVINLQPKNDSSLDSGLIDPRFFFQFISSIFYVCQGLKDRPYDHFKKALNERLAPTSLDPSPKIQRNFKFSLWDRFIQPIIFNAYENLPKEEAFMYEAMIIETIGLKNLTNKACGTKLKKLNMNTRQRKVLGTFLMCKIFMKFGSKFGITVFAGN
;
A
#
# COMPACT_ATOMS: atom_id res chain seq x y z
N MET A 1 -25.34 62.74 3.22
CA MET A 1 -24.65 61.46 3.47
C MET A 1 -23.15 61.75 3.61
N SER A 2 -22.49 61.39 4.71
CA SER A 2 -21.09 61.82 4.92
C SER A 2 -20.14 61.03 4.02
N LYS A 3 -19.08 61.67 3.52
CA LYS A 3 -18.02 61.01 2.72
C LYS A 3 -17.43 59.77 3.44
N LYS A 4 -17.42 59.80 4.78
CA LYS A 4 -16.98 58.69 5.63
C LYS A 4 -17.88 57.46 5.50
N PHE A 5 -19.20 57.63 5.42
CA PHE A 5 -20.14 56.52 5.25
C PHE A 5 -19.96 55.84 3.89
N VAL A 6 -19.83 56.62 2.81
CA VAL A 6 -19.61 56.09 1.46
C VAL A 6 -18.27 55.33 1.37
N SER A 7 -17.20 55.87 1.97
CA SER A 7 -15.90 55.20 2.01
C SER A 7 -15.94 53.86 2.76
N GLU A 8 -16.64 53.80 3.89
CA GLU A 8 -16.78 52.58 4.68
C GLU A 8 -17.61 51.52 3.95
N LEU A 9 -18.69 51.96 3.27
CA LEU A 9 -19.52 51.07 2.45
C LEU A 9 -18.73 50.48 1.27
N MET A 10 -17.97 51.31 0.55
CA MET A 10 -17.12 50.84 -0.56
C MET A 10 -16.07 49.84 -0.09
N LYS A 11 -15.48 50.06 1.09
CA LYS A 11 -14.53 49.12 1.68
C LYS A 11 -15.16 47.75 1.95
N ARG A 12 -16.35 47.72 2.57
CA ARG A 12 -17.08 46.46 2.85
C ARG A 12 -17.49 45.73 1.57
N ILE A 13 -17.92 46.46 0.54
CA ILE A 13 -18.24 45.87 -0.76
C ILE A 13 -16.99 45.24 -1.38
N GLN A 14 -15.85 45.92 -1.31
CA GLN A 14 -14.59 45.37 -1.84
C GLN A 14 -14.13 44.13 -1.07
N GLU A 15 -14.28 44.13 0.26
CA GLU A 15 -13.97 42.97 1.11
C GLU A 15 -14.84 41.76 0.73
N HIS A 16 -16.16 41.95 0.59
CA HIS A 16 -17.06 40.89 0.15
C HIS A 16 -16.78 40.42 -1.29
N LEU A 17 -16.43 41.32 -2.21
CA LEU A 17 -16.07 40.94 -3.57
C LEU A 17 -14.82 40.05 -3.57
N ASN A 18 -13.81 40.40 -2.78
CA ASN A 18 -12.59 39.61 -2.65
C ASN A 18 -12.88 38.23 -2.03
N GLU A 19 -13.75 38.16 -1.02
CA GLU A 19 -14.20 36.91 -0.41
C GLU A 19 -14.93 36.01 -1.43
N CYS A 20 -15.88 36.57 -2.20
CA CYS A 20 -16.59 35.84 -3.24
C CYS A 20 -15.64 35.30 -4.33
N GLN A 21 -14.65 36.10 -4.75
CA GLN A 21 -13.64 35.67 -5.72
C GLN A 21 -12.76 34.55 -5.18
N SER A 22 -12.37 34.63 -3.90
CA SER A 22 -11.63 33.55 -3.24
C SER A 22 -12.44 32.25 -3.18
N ASN A 23 -13.73 32.33 -2.84
CA ASN A 23 -14.61 31.17 -2.80
C ASN A 23 -14.82 30.54 -4.18
N LEU A 24 -14.96 31.36 -5.22
CA LEU A 24 -15.09 30.85 -6.59
C LEU A 24 -13.84 30.08 -7.04
N ARG A 25 -12.64 30.62 -6.77
CA ARG A 25 -11.37 29.94 -7.06
C ARG A 25 -11.24 28.61 -6.31
N GLN A 26 -11.73 28.55 -5.08
CA GLN A 26 -11.74 27.31 -4.31
C GLN A 26 -12.67 26.25 -4.94
N ILE A 27 -13.88 26.63 -5.35
CA ILE A 27 -14.82 25.70 -6.01
C ILE A 27 -14.26 25.15 -7.32
N GLU A 28 -13.60 25.99 -8.12
CA GLU A 28 -12.96 25.57 -9.37
C GLU A 28 -11.83 24.57 -9.12
N THR A 29 -11.05 24.81 -8.06
CA THR A 29 -9.98 23.91 -7.59
C THR A 29 -10.55 22.55 -7.18
N GLU A 30 -11.63 22.53 -6.39
CA GLU A 30 -12.29 21.30 -5.94
C GLU A 30 -12.88 20.51 -7.13
N LYS A 31 -13.54 21.20 -8.06
CA LYS A 31 -14.08 20.58 -9.28
C LYS A 31 -12.99 19.90 -10.11
N MET A 32 -11.83 20.53 -10.24
CA MET A 32 -10.72 19.96 -10.99
C MET A 32 -10.04 18.80 -10.26
N TYR A 33 -9.90 18.88 -8.93
CA TYR A 33 -9.45 17.75 -8.10
C TYR A 33 -10.33 16.52 -8.32
N TRP A 34 -11.65 16.68 -8.29
CA TRP A 34 -12.59 15.58 -8.53
C TRP A 34 -12.51 15.01 -9.93
N LYS A 35 -12.28 15.87 -10.93
CA LYS A 35 -12.06 15.42 -12.32
C LYS A 35 -10.82 14.52 -12.44
N ILE A 36 -9.72 14.89 -11.77
CA ILE A 36 -8.49 14.08 -11.76
C ILE A 36 -8.73 12.76 -11.02
N LYS A 37 -9.37 12.81 -9.84
CA LYS A 37 -9.70 11.60 -9.06
C LYS A 37 -10.59 10.64 -9.84
N TYR A 38 -11.55 11.17 -10.59
CA TYR A 38 -12.40 10.38 -11.47
C TYR A 38 -11.56 9.68 -12.56
N GLN A 39 -10.65 10.41 -13.22
CA GLN A 39 -9.75 9.83 -14.23
C GLN A 39 -8.81 8.76 -13.66
N GLU A 40 -8.24 8.97 -12.46
CA GLU A 40 -7.42 7.97 -11.77
C GLU A 40 -8.22 6.68 -11.50
N SER A 41 -9.46 6.82 -11.03
CA SER A 41 -10.36 5.68 -10.81
C SER A 41 -10.68 4.94 -12.12
N GLN A 42 -10.87 5.66 -13.23
CA GLN A 42 -11.10 5.02 -14.54
C GLN A 42 -9.90 4.17 -14.98
N VAL A 43 -8.67 4.68 -14.82
CA VAL A 43 -7.44 3.93 -15.15
C VAL A 43 -7.31 2.67 -14.28
N GLU A 44 -7.64 2.76 -12.99
CA GLU A 44 -7.57 1.60 -12.11
C GLU A 44 -8.66 0.56 -12.42
N ILE A 45 -9.87 1.01 -12.77
CA ILE A 45 -10.95 0.13 -13.24
C ILE A 45 -10.52 -0.62 -14.51
N GLU A 46 -9.91 0.07 -15.48
CA GLU A 46 -9.43 -0.55 -16.72
C GLU A 46 -8.34 -1.61 -16.45
N LYS A 47 -7.39 -1.34 -15.55
CA LYS A 47 -6.39 -2.34 -15.13
C LYS A 47 -7.04 -3.57 -14.50
N LEU A 48 -8.02 -3.36 -13.63
CA LEU A 48 -8.74 -4.45 -12.96
C LEU A 48 -9.56 -5.27 -13.96
N GLN A 49 -10.18 -4.63 -14.95
CA GLN A 49 -10.89 -5.31 -16.04
C GLN A 49 -9.94 -6.18 -16.87
N ASN A 50 -8.79 -5.63 -17.29
CA ASN A 50 -7.76 -6.38 -18.02
C ASN A 50 -7.22 -7.58 -17.22
N ALA A 51 -6.99 -7.40 -15.91
CA ALA A 51 -6.57 -8.49 -15.04
C ALA A 51 -7.64 -9.59 -14.94
N ASN A 52 -8.91 -9.20 -14.84
CA ASN A 52 -10.03 -10.14 -14.77
C ASN A 52 -10.21 -10.94 -16.07
N GLU A 53 -10.03 -10.31 -17.24
CA GLU A 53 -10.05 -11.01 -18.52
C GLU A 53 -8.93 -12.05 -18.63
N ASN A 54 -7.73 -11.73 -18.17
CA ASN A 54 -6.60 -12.66 -18.15
C ASN A 54 -6.90 -13.88 -17.27
N LEU A 55 -7.44 -13.65 -16.07
CA LEU A 55 -7.87 -14.72 -15.16
C LEU A 55 -8.97 -15.59 -15.78
N LYS A 56 -9.90 -14.99 -16.52
CA LYS A 56 -10.95 -15.75 -17.23
C LYS A 56 -10.35 -16.68 -18.29
N LYS A 57 -9.37 -16.20 -19.07
CA LYS A 57 -8.64 -17.00 -20.06
C LYS A 57 -7.86 -18.15 -19.41
N GLU A 58 -7.20 -17.91 -18.28
CA GLU A 58 -6.50 -18.97 -17.53
C GLU A 58 -7.47 -20.03 -17.00
N ASN A 59 -8.60 -19.61 -16.43
CA ASN A 59 -9.62 -20.54 -15.96
C ASN A 59 -10.18 -21.42 -17.09
N GLU A 60 -10.37 -20.87 -18.29
CA GLU A 60 -10.80 -21.66 -19.45
C GLU A 60 -9.73 -22.71 -19.85
N LYS A 61 -8.44 -22.32 -19.85
CA LYS A 61 -7.33 -23.26 -20.11
C LYS A 61 -7.29 -24.39 -19.07
N LEU A 62 -7.44 -24.05 -17.79
CA LEU A 62 -7.51 -25.03 -16.71
C LEU A 62 -8.72 -25.96 -16.86
N GLY A 63 -9.88 -25.41 -17.22
CA GLY A 63 -11.09 -26.19 -17.51
C GLY A 63 -10.86 -27.24 -18.60
N LYS A 64 -10.22 -26.86 -19.71
CA LYS A 64 -9.85 -27.79 -20.80
C LYS A 64 -8.92 -28.89 -20.29
N ARG A 65 -7.90 -28.54 -19.50
CA ARG A 65 -6.94 -29.51 -18.95
C ARG A 65 -7.58 -30.50 -17.98
N ILE A 66 -8.50 -30.03 -17.13
CA ILE A 66 -9.28 -30.90 -16.23
C ILE A 66 -10.12 -31.90 -17.04
N SER A 67 -10.76 -31.47 -18.12
CA SER A 67 -11.53 -32.37 -18.99
C SER A 67 -10.65 -33.44 -19.65
N SER A 68 -9.47 -33.06 -20.15
CA SER A 68 -8.51 -34.02 -20.71
C SER A 68 -8.01 -35.03 -19.66
N LEU A 69 -7.73 -34.58 -18.44
CA LEU A 69 -7.32 -35.47 -17.34
C LEU A 69 -8.42 -36.46 -16.97
N LYS A 70 -9.69 -36.02 -16.93
CA LYS A 70 -10.83 -36.93 -16.70
C LYS A 70 -10.96 -38.00 -17.78
N GLN A 71 -10.73 -37.64 -19.05
CA GLN A 71 -10.72 -38.61 -20.16
C GLN A 71 -9.57 -39.60 -20.01
N ALA A 72 -8.36 -39.13 -19.69
CA ALA A 72 -7.20 -40.00 -19.45
C ALA A 72 -7.46 -40.98 -18.29
N GLN A 73 -8.03 -40.50 -17.19
CA GLN A 73 -8.38 -41.34 -16.04
C GLN A 73 -9.43 -42.41 -16.39
N HIS A 74 -10.41 -42.09 -17.24
CA HIS A 74 -11.38 -43.08 -17.71
C HIS A 74 -10.72 -44.17 -18.57
N LEU A 75 -9.84 -43.78 -19.50
CA LEU A 75 -9.09 -44.73 -20.33
C LEU A 75 -8.19 -45.64 -19.49
N GLU A 76 -7.56 -45.09 -18.45
CA GLU A 76 -6.75 -45.88 -17.52
C GLU A 76 -7.61 -46.91 -16.75
N GLN A 77 -8.78 -46.51 -16.26
CA GLN A 77 -9.73 -47.44 -15.62
C GLN A 77 -10.20 -48.54 -16.57
N GLU A 78 -10.39 -48.23 -17.85
CA GLU A 78 -10.78 -49.19 -18.88
C GLU A 78 -9.64 -50.18 -19.20
N GLN A 79 -8.40 -49.69 -19.30
CA GLN A 79 -7.21 -50.54 -19.46
C GLN A 79 -7.01 -51.48 -18.25
N GLN A 80 -7.22 -50.98 -17.03
CA GLN A 80 -7.15 -51.81 -15.82
C GLN A 80 -8.21 -52.94 -15.84
N LYS A 81 -9.43 -52.65 -16.28
CA LYS A 81 -10.49 -53.67 -16.44
C LYS A 81 -10.13 -54.72 -17.48
N LEU A 82 -9.66 -54.30 -18.66
CA LEU A 82 -9.21 -55.22 -19.70
C LEU A 82 -8.06 -56.12 -19.23
N SER A 83 -7.09 -55.55 -18.51
CA SER A 83 -6.00 -56.33 -17.93
C SER A 83 -6.49 -57.34 -16.90
N GLN A 84 -7.48 -56.99 -16.07
CA GLN A 84 -8.11 -57.92 -15.12
C GLN A 84 -8.86 -59.04 -15.84
N GLN A 85 -9.64 -58.71 -16.88
CA GLN A 85 -10.33 -59.72 -17.69
C GLN A 85 -9.35 -60.69 -18.35
N HIS A 86 -8.26 -60.20 -18.92
CA HIS A 86 -7.24 -61.07 -19.52
C HIS A 86 -6.57 -61.99 -18.48
N LEU A 87 -6.32 -61.49 -17.27
CA LEU A 87 -5.83 -62.30 -16.15
C LEU A 87 -6.85 -63.36 -15.72
N GLU A 88 -8.15 -63.03 -15.70
CA GLU A 88 -9.22 -63.98 -15.39
C GLU A 88 -9.38 -65.06 -16.47
N GLU A 89 -9.30 -64.68 -17.75
CA GLU A 89 -9.32 -65.60 -18.89
C GLU A 89 -8.11 -66.53 -18.88
N GLU A 90 -6.91 -65.99 -18.63
CA GLU A 90 -5.68 -66.77 -18.51
C GLU A 90 -5.72 -67.71 -17.30
N ASN A 91 -6.24 -67.25 -16.15
CA ASN A 91 -6.45 -68.11 -14.98
C ASN A 91 -7.50 -69.18 -15.22
N THR A 92 -8.57 -68.88 -15.97
CA THR A 92 -9.60 -69.87 -16.32
C THR A 92 -9.03 -70.90 -17.28
N SER A 93 -8.28 -70.46 -18.30
CA SER A 93 -7.57 -71.34 -19.22
C SER A 93 -6.53 -72.21 -18.51
N LEU A 94 -5.78 -71.64 -17.56
CA LEU A 94 -4.86 -72.38 -16.71
C LEU A 94 -5.61 -73.37 -15.83
N LEU A 95 -6.75 -72.99 -15.25
CA LEU A 95 -7.58 -73.86 -14.44
C LEU A 95 -8.14 -75.03 -15.25
N ASP A 96 -8.63 -74.78 -16.47
CA ASP A 96 -9.07 -75.82 -17.40
C ASP A 96 -7.90 -76.73 -17.77
N LYS A 97 -6.71 -76.17 -17.99
CA LYS A 97 -5.49 -76.92 -18.25
C LYS A 97 -5.06 -77.73 -17.03
N TYR A 98 -5.19 -77.21 -15.81
CA TYR A 98 -4.92 -77.91 -14.56
C TYR A 98 -5.97 -78.98 -14.28
N GLN A 99 -7.24 -78.77 -14.61
CA GLN A 99 -8.29 -79.78 -14.49
C GLN A 99 -8.10 -80.89 -15.52
N GLN A 100 -7.71 -80.55 -16.75
CA GLN A 100 -7.32 -81.52 -17.76
C GLN A 100 -6.07 -82.27 -17.33
N MET A 101 -5.06 -81.56 -16.83
CA MET A 101 -3.88 -82.18 -16.22
C MET A 101 -4.24 -82.99 -14.99
N PHE A 102 -5.26 -82.65 -14.20
CA PHE A 102 -5.70 -83.44 -13.04
C PHE A 102 -6.42 -84.73 -13.47
N LEU A 103 -7.20 -84.65 -14.55
CA LEU A 103 -7.76 -85.82 -15.23
C LEU A 103 -6.65 -86.71 -15.82
N ASP A 104 -5.62 -86.09 -16.40
CA ASP A 104 -4.43 -86.77 -16.91
C ASP A 104 -3.47 -87.21 -15.77
N SER A 105 -3.51 -86.57 -14.59
CA SER A 105 -2.65 -86.79 -13.42
C SER A 105 -3.24 -87.69 -12.35
N GLN A 106 -4.35 -88.37 -12.63
CA GLN A 106 -4.49 -89.74 -12.10
C GLN A 106 -3.31 -90.63 -12.55
N ASP A 107 -2.48 -90.16 -13.49
CA ASP A 107 -1.18 -90.73 -13.85
C ASP A 107 0.01 -89.75 -13.69
N SER A 108 0.09 -88.90 -12.66
CA SER A 108 1.36 -88.43 -12.00
C SER A 108 1.36 -86.98 -11.48
N ASN A 109 1.87 -86.83 -10.25
CA ASN A 109 2.01 -85.63 -9.40
C ASN A 109 2.93 -84.48 -9.88
N ALA A 110 2.60 -83.28 -9.33
CA ALA A 110 3.44 -82.09 -9.01
C ALA A 110 3.75 -81.11 -10.17
N GLU A 111 3.77 -79.77 -10.07
CA GLU A 111 3.91 -78.82 -8.94
C GLU A 111 3.54 -77.38 -9.42
N ILE A 112 3.20 -76.46 -8.49
CA ILE A 112 2.60 -75.12 -8.70
C ILE A 112 3.60 -73.98 -8.33
N GLU A 113 3.69 -72.99 -9.23
CA GLU A 113 3.63 -71.51 -9.08
C GLU A 113 4.59 -70.70 -8.15
N GLN A 114 5.02 -69.51 -8.63
CA GLN A 114 5.37 -68.33 -7.80
C GLN A 114 5.21 -67.00 -8.59
N LEU A 115 4.78 -65.94 -7.88
CA LEU A 115 4.22 -64.66 -8.37
C LEU A 115 5.03 -63.42 -7.92
N LYS A 116 4.94 -62.36 -8.75
CA LYS A 116 4.75 -60.91 -8.46
C LYS A 116 5.94 -59.95 -8.28
N ASP A 117 6.02 -59.05 -9.26
CA ASP A 117 6.79 -57.80 -9.32
C ASP A 117 6.14 -56.64 -8.53
N SER A 118 6.96 -55.85 -7.84
CA SER A 118 6.57 -54.80 -6.88
C SER A 118 7.01 -53.37 -7.25
N GLU A 119 7.45 -53.09 -8.47
CA GLU A 119 8.03 -51.78 -8.82
C GLU A 119 7.04 -50.71 -9.33
N LYS A 120 5.79 -51.05 -9.67
CA LYS A 120 4.82 -50.06 -10.20
C LYS A 120 4.01 -49.28 -9.16
N LEU A 121 4.14 -49.61 -7.87
CA LEU A 121 3.27 -49.03 -6.81
C LEU A 121 3.86 -47.78 -6.14
N GLU A 122 5.13 -47.47 -6.40
CA GLU A 122 5.86 -46.37 -5.75
C GLU A 122 5.84 -45.07 -6.57
N GLU A 123 5.76 -45.15 -7.90
CA GLU A 123 5.59 -43.97 -8.77
C GLU A 123 4.20 -43.32 -8.62
N SER A 124 3.14 -44.12 -8.49
CA SER A 124 1.78 -43.60 -8.29
C SER A 124 1.57 -42.89 -6.95
N ARG A 125 2.34 -43.24 -5.91
CA ARG A 125 2.26 -42.56 -4.59
C ARG A 125 2.85 -41.15 -4.62
N ASN A 126 3.90 -40.93 -5.41
CA ASN A 126 4.55 -39.62 -5.52
C ASN A 126 3.71 -38.62 -6.34
N GLU A 127 2.91 -39.11 -7.29
CA GLU A 127 2.04 -38.26 -8.10
C GLU A 127 0.81 -37.76 -7.31
N VAL A 128 0.25 -38.59 -6.43
CA VAL A 128 -0.87 -38.19 -5.54
C VAL A 128 -0.47 -37.08 -4.57
N HIS A 129 0.76 -37.12 -4.03
CA HIS A 129 1.23 -36.11 -3.08
C HIS A 129 1.42 -34.71 -3.72
N ASN A 130 1.81 -34.67 -5.01
CA ASN A 130 1.94 -33.41 -5.74
C ASN A 130 0.58 -32.76 -6.04
N LEU A 131 -0.47 -33.56 -6.27
CA LEU A 131 -1.83 -33.09 -6.54
C LEU A 131 -2.52 -32.49 -5.30
N GLU A 132 -2.18 -32.96 -4.09
CA GLU A 132 -2.69 -32.40 -2.83
C GLU A 132 -2.17 -30.96 -2.60
N ASN A 133 -0.90 -30.72 -2.93
CA ASN A 133 -0.26 -29.40 -2.83
C ASN A 133 -0.86 -28.36 -3.80
N ASP A 134 -1.29 -28.78 -4.98
CA ASP A 134 -1.93 -27.88 -5.96
C ASP A 134 -3.40 -27.57 -5.59
N SER A 135 -4.09 -28.51 -4.93
CA SER A 135 -5.44 -28.30 -4.39
C SER A 135 -5.47 -27.24 -3.27
N GLU A 136 -4.46 -27.22 -2.41
CA GLU A 136 -4.26 -26.19 -1.36
C GLU A 136 -4.11 -24.79 -1.96
N LYS A 137 -3.25 -24.62 -2.97
CA LYS A 137 -3.05 -23.33 -3.67
C LYS A 137 -4.33 -22.81 -4.32
N LEU A 138 -5.14 -23.70 -4.88
CA LEU A 138 -6.44 -23.37 -5.48
C LEU A 138 -7.49 -22.92 -4.43
N LYS A 139 -7.50 -23.51 -3.24
CA LYS A 139 -8.37 -23.08 -2.13
C LYS A 139 -8.00 -21.67 -1.66
N GLU A 140 -6.71 -21.35 -1.59
CA GLU A 140 -6.25 -20.02 -1.19
C GLU A 140 -6.60 -18.94 -2.22
N SER A 141 -6.46 -19.24 -3.52
CA SER A 141 -6.87 -18.34 -4.60
C SER A 141 -8.36 -18.00 -4.54
N ARG A 142 -9.23 -19.00 -4.31
CA ARG A 142 -10.68 -18.79 -4.14
C ARG A 142 -11.04 -17.92 -2.94
N ARG A 143 -10.27 -17.98 -1.84
CA ARG A 143 -10.48 -17.10 -0.68
C ARG A 143 -10.17 -15.64 -1.02
N LYS A 144 -9.12 -15.38 -1.81
CA LYS A 144 -8.76 -14.02 -2.28
C LYS A 144 -9.84 -13.42 -3.18
N THR A 145 -10.40 -14.19 -4.11
CA THR A 145 -11.48 -13.73 -5.00
C THR A 145 -12.76 -13.33 -4.24
N LYS A 146 -13.14 -14.08 -3.19
CA LYS A 146 -14.31 -13.73 -2.36
C LYS A 146 -14.13 -12.43 -1.58
N THR A 147 -12.91 -12.11 -1.16
CA THR A 147 -12.59 -10.85 -0.47
C THR A 147 -12.69 -9.66 -1.42
N ILE A 148 -12.22 -9.81 -2.66
CA ILE A 148 -12.32 -8.78 -3.71
C ILE A 148 -13.80 -8.49 -4.03
N ALA A 149 -14.63 -9.52 -4.18
CA ALA A 149 -16.07 -9.35 -4.42
C ALA A 149 -16.77 -8.54 -3.30
N ARG A 150 -16.41 -8.78 -2.04
CA ARG A 150 -16.94 -8.00 -0.90
C ARG A 150 -16.45 -6.55 -0.85
N LEU A 151 -15.26 -6.27 -1.35
CA LEU A 151 -14.73 -4.91 -1.43
C LEU A 151 -15.41 -4.13 -2.57
N ASN A 152 -15.66 -4.78 -3.71
CA ASN A 152 -16.40 -4.18 -4.82
C ASN A 152 -17.85 -3.86 -4.44
N GLU A 153 -18.52 -4.76 -3.69
CA GLU A 153 -19.88 -4.50 -3.18
C GLU A 153 -19.93 -3.30 -2.20
N LYS A 154 -18.86 -3.07 -1.43
CA LYS A 154 -18.74 -1.88 -0.56
C LYS A 154 -18.47 -0.60 -1.33
N LEU A 155 -17.77 -0.70 -2.46
CA LEU A 155 -17.44 0.42 -3.31
C LEU A 155 -18.66 0.88 -4.12
N GLU A 156 -19.45 -0.06 -4.64
CA GLU A 156 -20.74 0.23 -5.32
C GLU A 156 -21.76 0.87 -4.38
N LYS A 157 -21.74 0.54 -3.09
CA LYS A 157 -22.57 1.20 -2.07
C LYS A 157 -22.12 2.62 -1.69
N SER A 158 -20.95 3.07 -2.15
CA SER A 158 -20.39 4.40 -1.84
C SER A 158 -20.63 5.46 -2.92
N GLU A 159 -21.51 5.19 -3.90
CA GLU A 159 -21.86 6.09 -5.01
C GLU A 159 -22.79 7.27 -4.64
N SER A 160 -22.51 8.00 -3.55
CA SER A 160 -23.00 9.36 -3.39
C SER A 160 -21.82 10.33 -3.32
N LEU A 161 -21.53 10.95 -4.47
CA LEU A 161 -20.58 12.08 -4.60
C LEU A 161 -20.89 13.24 -3.62
N GLU A 162 -22.09 13.29 -3.03
CA GLU A 162 -22.49 14.26 -2.00
C GLU A 162 -21.85 13.99 -0.61
N GLU A 163 -21.42 12.77 -0.30
CA GLU A 163 -20.79 12.45 1.00
C GLU A 163 -19.30 12.80 1.07
N MET A 164 -18.63 13.06 -0.06
CA MET A 164 -17.18 13.27 -0.10
C MET A 164 -16.77 14.76 -0.08
N ASP A 165 -17.57 15.65 -0.65
CA ASP A 165 -17.42 17.11 -0.46
C ASP A 165 -17.67 17.53 1.01
N THR A 166 -18.31 16.67 1.81
CA THR A 166 -18.46 16.85 3.26
C THR A 166 -17.27 16.35 4.09
N ILE A 167 -16.24 15.73 3.48
CA ILE A 167 -15.14 15.04 4.20
C ILE A 167 -13.87 15.87 4.40
N PHE A 168 -13.54 16.83 3.53
CA PHE A 168 -12.33 17.67 3.68
C PHE A 168 -12.60 19.16 3.46
N SER A 169 -12.94 19.87 4.54
CA SER A 169 -13.07 21.32 4.51
C SER A 169 -11.75 21.99 4.89
N PHE A 170 -11.15 22.76 3.97
CA PHE A 170 -9.96 23.57 4.25
C PHE A 170 -10.20 24.56 5.41
N ASN A 171 -11.41 25.12 5.49
CA ASN A 171 -11.80 26.00 6.58
C ASN A 171 -11.89 25.26 7.92
N GLU A 172 -12.44 24.04 7.92
CA GLU A 172 -12.40 23.16 9.09
C GLU A 172 -10.96 22.87 9.50
N ALA A 173 -10.09 22.51 8.55
CA ALA A 173 -8.69 22.21 8.83
C ALA A 173 -7.92 23.40 9.41
N ARG A 174 -8.13 24.61 8.87
CA ARG A 174 -7.52 25.85 9.38
C ARG A 174 -8.04 26.20 10.78
N ARG A 175 -9.33 26.02 11.03
CA ARG A 175 -9.91 26.18 12.38
C ARG A 175 -9.29 25.19 13.36
N LEU A 176 -9.17 23.92 12.99
CA LEU A 176 -8.55 22.88 13.82
C LEU A 176 -7.06 23.16 14.10
N GLU A 177 -6.31 23.67 13.13
CA GLU A 177 -4.92 24.12 13.35
C GLU A 177 -4.89 25.28 14.37
N GLY A 178 -5.79 26.26 14.23
CA GLY A 178 -5.92 27.37 15.18
C GLY A 178 -6.28 26.91 16.60
N GLU A 179 -7.18 25.94 16.74
CA GLU A 179 -7.56 25.33 18.02
C GLU A 179 -6.42 24.52 18.64
N MET A 180 -5.63 23.83 17.82
CA MET A 180 -4.43 23.14 18.29
C MET A 180 -3.40 24.14 18.83
N LEU A 181 -3.14 25.22 18.09
CA LEU A 181 -2.14 26.22 18.46
C LEU A 181 -2.58 27.05 19.67
N SER A 182 -3.86 27.39 19.81
CA SER A 182 -4.36 28.13 20.97
C SER A 182 -4.16 27.36 22.29
N GLN A 183 -4.15 26.02 22.23
CA GLN A 183 -3.86 25.17 23.38
C GLN A 183 -2.37 25.05 23.71
N CYS A 184 -1.49 25.33 22.75
CA CYS A 184 -0.03 25.43 22.96
C CYS A 184 0.37 26.82 23.49
N SER A 185 -0.56 27.79 23.46
CA SER A 185 -0.29 29.20 23.70
C SER A 185 -0.19 29.58 25.19
N SER A 186 0.18 28.64 26.06
CA SER A 186 0.33 28.93 27.50
C SER A 186 1.55 29.81 27.81
N SER A 187 2.50 29.94 26.88
CA SER A 187 3.85 30.45 27.17
C SER A 187 4.38 31.36 26.06
N TRP A 188 3.82 32.57 25.92
CA TRP A 188 4.20 33.53 24.85
C TRP A 188 5.65 34.02 25.02
N TRP A 189 6.23 33.79 26.21
CA TRP A 189 7.61 34.05 26.60
C TRP A 189 8.57 32.88 26.32
N GLU A 190 8.10 31.72 25.84
CA GLU A 190 8.96 30.57 25.59
C GLU A 190 9.88 30.78 24.38
N LYS A 191 11.13 30.31 24.49
CA LYS A 191 12.14 30.48 23.44
C LYS A 191 11.73 29.74 22.16
N ARG A 192 11.67 30.48 21.05
CA ARG A 192 11.32 30.00 19.71
C ARG A 192 12.56 29.51 18.95
N ASN A 193 13.07 28.34 19.31
CA ASN A 193 14.28 27.78 18.71
C ASN A 193 14.15 26.30 18.29
N VAL A 194 12.94 25.76 18.32
CA VAL A 194 12.67 24.39 17.90
C VAL A 194 12.27 24.35 16.44
N ILE A 195 12.74 23.33 15.73
CA ILE A 195 12.37 23.00 14.35
C ILE A 195 11.65 21.66 14.33
N VAL A 196 10.76 21.47 13.35
CA VAL A 196 10.25 20.13 12.98
C VAL A 196 10.81 19.81 11.62
N TYR A 197 11.59 18.73 11.55
CA TYR A 197 12.33 18.33 10.36
C TYR A 197 12.02 16.89 9.96
N PHE A 198 12.24 16.63 8.68
CA PHE A 198 11.96 15.38 7.99
C PHE A 198 13.26 14.82 7.44
N LEU A 199 13.41 13.50 7.49
CA LEU A 199 14.37 12.79 6.64
C LEU A 199 13.61 12.11 5.50
N ILE A 200 14.01 12.47 4.29
CA ILE A 200 13.36 12.09 3.05
C ILE A 200 14.33 11.28 2.21
N ASP A 201 13.83 10.20 1.63
CA ASP A 201 14.55 9.37 0.67
C ASP A 201 14.64 10.12 -0.68
N PRO A 202 15.83 10.61 -1.09
CA PRO A 202 15.98 11.36 -2.33
C PRO A 202 15.61 10.52 -3.56
N LEU A 203 15.81 9.20 -3.55
CA LEU A 203 15.52 8.33 -4.69
C LEU A 203 14.02 8.27 -5.00
N MET A 204 13.20 8.43 -3.95
CA MET A 204 11.76 8.46 -4.08
C MET A 204 11.23 9.81 -4.56
N VAL A 205 12.04 10.88 -4.53
CA VAL A 205 11.62 12.23 -4.92
C VAL A 205 12.29 12.78 -6.18
N ILE A 206 13.29 12.08 -6.73
CA ILE A 206 13.98 12.45 -8.00
C ILE A 206 13.02 12.61 -9.18
N ASN A 207 11.91 11.88 -9.19
CA ASN A 207 10.90 11.94 -10.25
C ASN A 207 9.71 12.87 -9.93
N LEU A 208 9.80 13.74 -8.91
CA LEU A 208 8.77 14.74 -8.62
C LEU A 208 8.81 15.93 -9.59
N GLN A 209 9.77 16.00 -10.51
CA GLN A 209 9.78 17.02 -11.54
C GLN A 209 8.76 16.69 -12.64
N PRO A 210 7.88 17.65 -13.00
CA PRO A 210 6.97 17.47 -14.13
C PRO A 210 7.79 17.33 -15.41
N LYS A 211 7.72 16.16 -16.04
CA LYS A 211 8.32 15.94 -17.36
C LYS A 211 7.46 16.63 -18.42
N ASN A 212 7.74 17.91 -18.69
CA ASN A 212 7.21 18.67 -19.84
C ASN A 212 5.70 18.55 -20.09
N ASP A 213 4.90 18.36 -19.04
CA ASP A 213 3.46 18.19 -19.18
C ASP A 213 2.80 19.57 -19.01
N SER A 214 2.22 20.06 -20.10
CA SER A 214 1.50 21.34 -20.21
C SER A 214 0.25 21.45 -19.31
N SER A 215 0.01 20.46 -18.46
CA SER A 215 -1.07 20.42 -17.46
C SER A 215 -0.77 21.22 -16.17
N LEU A 216 0.42 21.81 -16.05
CA LEU A 216 0.87 22.54 -14.86
C LEU A 216 0.29 23.96 -14.69
N ASP A 217 -0.47 24.47 -15.67
CA ASP A 217 -1.07 25.81 -15.63
C ASP A 217 -2.26 25.93 -14.65
N SER A 218 -2.72 24.84 -14.05
CA SER A 218 -3.97 24.83 -13.29
C SER A 218 -3.84 25.20 -11.80
N GLY A 219 -2.63 25.37 -11.27
CA GLY A 219 -2.49 25.81 -9.89
C GLY A 219 -2.72 24.73 -8.81
N LEU A 220 -2.70 23.44 -9.14
CA LEU A 220 -3.13 22.34 -8.26
C LEU A 220 -2.01 21.39 -7.82
N ILE A 221 -2.17 20.80 -6.63
CA ILE A 221 -1.35 19.69 -6.13
C ILE A 221 -1.74 18.41 -6.90
N ASP A 222 -0.81 17.84 -7.66
CA ASP A 222 -0.96 16.50 -8.25
C ASP A 222 -0.93 15.43 -7.13
N PRO A 223 -2.00 14.63 -6.96
CA PRO A 223 -2.05 13.60 -5.93
C PRO A 223 -0.92 12.56 -6.02
N ARG A 224 -0.43 12.24 -7.22
CA ARG A 224 0.64 11.26 -7.43
C ARG A 224 1.94 11.75 -6.80
N PHE A 225 2.29 13.01 -7.06
CA PHE A 225 3.47 13.64 -6.46
C PHE A 225 3.32 13.81 -4.95
N PHE A 226 2.10 14.11 -4.48
CA PHE A 226 1.81 14.18 -3.05
C PHE A 226 2.01 12.84 -2.33
N PHE A 227 1.45 11.75 -2.87
CA PHE A 227 1.63 10.42 -2.29
C PHE A 227 3.09 9.94 -2.37
N GLN A 228 3.75 10.18 -3.50
CA GLN A 228 5.17 9.87 -3.66
C GLN A 228 6.03 10.62 -2.64
N PHE A 229 5.75 11.91 -2.40
CA PHE A 229 6.38 12.68 -1.35
C PHE A 229 6.12 12.08 0.04
N ILE A 230 4.88 11.73 0.38
CA ILE A 230 4.58 11.10 1.69
C ILE A 230 5.35 9.78 1.85
N SER A 231 5.35 8.92 0.83
CA SER A 231 6.06 7.64 0.85
C SER A 231 7.58 7.78 0.92
N SER A 232 8.13 8.94 0.54
CA SER A 232 9.57 9.22 0.65
C SER A 232 10.00 9.59 2.07
N ILE A 233 9.07 10.01 2.93
CA ILE A 233 9.37 10.38 4.31
C ILE A 233 9.56 9.11 5.12
N PHE A 234 10.73 8.96 5.72
CA PHE A 234 11.02 7.81 6.60
C PHE A 234 11.33 8.21 8.03
N TYR A 235 11.45 9.50 8.35
CA TYR A 235 11.63 9.99 9.71
C TYR A 235 11.06 11.40 9.89
N VAL A 236 10.46 11.66 11.04
CA VAL A 236 9.94 12.98 11.45
C VAL A 236 10.43 13.25 12.86
N CYS A 237 10.97 14.44 13.14
CA CYS A 237 11.42 14.75 14.50
C CYS A 237 11.37 16.25 14.79
N GLN A 238 11.20 16.59 16.07
CA GLN A 238 11.47 17.93 16.58
C GLN A 238 12.90 18.04 17.15
N GLY A 239 13.52 19.22 17.02
CA GLY A 239 14.86 19.43 17.52
C GLY A 239 15.30 20.87 17.52
N LEU A 240 16.50 21.13 18.05
CA LEU A 240 17.21 22.38 17.80
C LEU A 240 17.77 22.37 16.38
N LYS A 241 18.10 23.56 15.84
CA LYS A 241 18.56 23.74 14.46
C LYS A 241 19.74 22.85 14.07
N ASP A 242 20.67 22.60 15.00
CA ASP A 242 21.87 21.80 14.74
C ASP A 242 21.65 20.29 14.89
N ARG A 243 20.54 19.88 15.48
CA ARG A 243 20.27 18.47 15.81
C ARG A 243 20.24 17.53 14.60
N PRO A 244 19.70 17.91 13.42
CA PRO A 244 19.78 17.06 12.23
C PRO A 244 21.24 16.81 11.82
N TYR A 245 22.09 17.83 11.93
CA TYR A 245 23.51 17.73 11.61
C TYR A 245 24.27 16.90 12.64
N ASP A 246 23.94 17.01 13.94
CA ASP A 246 24.49 16.14 14.98
C ASP A 246 24.14 14.67 14.74
N HIS A 247 22.90 14.39 14.33
CA HIS A 247 22.47 13.04 13.99
C HIS A 247 23.22 12.50 12.76
N PHE A 248 23.42 13.34 11.75
CA PHE A 248 24.22 12.98 10.57
C PHE A 248 25.68 12.70 10.92
N LYS A 249 26.34 13.60 11.66
CA LYS A 249 27.73 13.43 12.13
C LYS A 249 27.89 12.14 12.93
N LYS A 250 26.96 11.87 13.84
CA LYS A 250 26.99 10.65 14.65
C LYS A 250 26.86 9.40 13.78
N ALA A 251 25.93 9.40 12.82
CA ALA A 251 25.76 8.27 11.89
C ALA A 251 26.99 8.06 11.00
N LEU A 252 27.60 9.15 10.50
CA LEU A 252 28.83 9.11 9.71
C LEU A 252 30.00 8.54 10.52
N ASN A 253 30.19 9.01 11.76
CA ASN A 253 31.26 8.54 12.64
C ASN A 253 31.09 7.06 13.01
N GLU A 254 29.86 6.61 13.35
CA GLU A 254 29.58 5.19 13.60
C GLU A 254 29.84 4.32 12.36
N ARG A 255 29.72 4.86 11.14
CA ARG A 255 30.05 4.13 9.91
C ARG A 255 31.54 4.09 9.61
N LEU A 256 32.24 5.22 9.75
CA LEU A 256 33.67 5.33 9.41
C LEU A 256 34.57 4.63 10.44
N ALA A 257 34.14 4.64 11.71
CA ALA A 257 34.84 3.99 12.81
C ALA A 257 33.81 3.23 13.66
N PRO A 258 33.32 2.08 13.17
CA PRO A 258 32.35 1.28 13.91
C PRO A 258 32.99 0.81 15.22
N THR A 259 32.49 1.34 16.34
CA THR A 259 32.91 0.93 17.69
C THR A 259 32.35 -0.45 18.07
N SER A 260 31.41 -0.98 17.29
CA SER A 260 30.86 -2.34 17.39
C SER A 260 30.63 -2.92 16.00
N LEU A 261 30.75 -4.25 15.86
CA LEU A 261 30.49 -4.98 14.61
C LEU A 261 29.07 -4.72 14.06
N ASP A 262 28.13 -4.37 14.93
CA ASP A 262 26.79 -3.91 14.55
C ASP A 262 26.60 -2.42 14.85
N PRO A 263 26.21 -1.60 13.86
CA PRO A 263 25.84 -0.21 14.11
C PRO A 263 24.62 -0.11 15.02
N SER A 264 24.53 0.95 15.84
CA SER A 264 23.47 1.04 16.84
C SER A 264 22.08 0.99 16.19
N PRO A 265 21.11 0.22 16.72
CA PRO A 265 19.75 0.11 16.16
C PRO A 265 19.01 1.44 16.00
N LYS A 266 19.53 2.52 16.60
CA LYS A 266 19.01 3.88 16.47
C LYS A 266 19.50 4.54 15.18
N ILE A 267 20.75 4.31 14.78
CA ILE A 267 21.31 4.83 13.54
C ILE A 267 20.86 3.99 12.34
N GLN A 268 20.83 2.66 12.48
CA GLN A 268 20.28 1.78 11.43
C GLN A 268 18.86 2.17 11.00
N ARG A 269 18.04 2.60 11.96
CA ARG A 269 16.65 3.00 11.75
C ARG A 269 16.56 4.43 11.23
N ASN A 270 17.17 5.40 11.92
CA ASN A 270 17.08 6.82 11.56
C ASN A 270 17.70 7.15 10.20
N PHE A 271 18.55 6.26 9.69
CA PHE A 271 19.30 6.44 8.47
C PHE A 271 19.21 5.14 7.69
N LYS A 272 18.16 5.02 6.87
CA LYS A 272 17.90 3.85 6.02
C LYS A 272 19.20 3.37 5.35
N PHE A 273 19.76 2.24 5.82
CA PHE A 273 21.10 1.80 5.42
C PHE A 273 21.29 1.67 3.93
N SER A 274 20.25 1.23 3.22
CA SER A 274 20.28 1.11 1.76
C SER A 274 20.62 2.42 1.04
N LEU A 275 20.38 3.59 1.66
CA LEU A 275 20.80 4.88 1.11
C LEU A 275 22.30 5.11 1.30
N TRP A 276 22.80 4.78 2.48
CA TRP A 276 24.22 4.89 2.82
C TRP A 276 25.08 3.93 2.00
N ASP A 277 24.62 2.71 1.77
CA ASP A 277 25.32 1.73 0.92
C ASP A 277 25.46 2.21 -0.53
N ARG A 278 24.55 3.10 -0.96
CA ARG A 278 24.55 3.72 -2.28
C ARG A 278 25.23 5.10 -2.30
N PHE A 279 25.86 5.51 -1.20
CA PHE A 279 26.46 6.85 -1.01
C PHE A 279 25.48 8.00 -1.18
N ILE A 280 24.19 7.75 -0.93
CA ILE A 280 23.11 8.73 -1.08
C ILE A 280 22.75 9.26 0.31
N GLN A 281 22.86 10.57 0.48
CA GLN A 281 22.50 11.25 1.72
C GLN A 281 21.00 11.54 1.75
N PRO A 282 20.30 11.28 2.86
CA PRO A 282 18.91 11.70 3.01
C PRO A 282 18.75 13.21 2.88
N ILE A 283 17.61 13.64 2.34
CA ILE A 283 17.24 15.06 2.34
C ILE A 283 16.75 15.42 3.74
N ILE A 284 17.39 16.42 4.35
CA ILE A 284 16.94 17.04 5.61
C ILE A 284 16.04 18.23 5.27
N PHE A 285 14.76 18.12 5.58
CA PHE A 285 13.79 19.17 5.28
C PHE A 285 13.15 19.76 6.55
N ASN A 286 13.43 21.04 6.81
CA ASN A 286 12.83 21.79 7.92
C ASN A 286 11.44 22.31 7.52
N ALA A 287 10.40 21.57 7.89
CA ALA A 287 9.02 21.94 7.59
C ALA A 287 8.54 23.13 8.42
N TYR A 288 8.91 23.19 9.70
CA TYR A 288 8.59 24.29 10.60
C TYR A 288 9.85 24.76 11.32
N GLU A 289 9.96 26.06 11.52
CA GLU A 289 11.13 26.70 12.13
C GLU A 289 10.71 27.75 13.16
N ASN A 290 11.57 27.98 14.16
CA ASN A 290 11.35 28.95 15.23
C ASN A 290 10.02 28.72 15.98
N LEU A 291 9.72 27.45 16.27
CA LEU A 291 8.57 27.07 17.07
C LEU A 291 8.92 27.08 18.57
N PRO A 292 7.96 27.42 19.45
CA PRO A 292 7.97 26.98 20.84
C PRO A 292 7.98 25.46 20.93
N LYS A 293 8.43 24.93 22.06
CA LYS A 293 8.60 23.48 22.24
C LYS A 293 7.27 22.74 22.17
N GLU A 294 6.21 23.29 22.77
CA GLU A 294 4.88 22.69 22.77
C GLU A 294 4.28 22.60 21.36
N GLU A 295 4.38 23.66 20.56
CA GLU A 295 3.91 23.66 19.16
C GLU A 295 4.64 22.60 18.34
N ALA A 296 5.97 22.51 18.50
CA ALA A 296 6.78 21.53 17.77
C ALA A 296 6.39 20.08 18.13
N PHE A 297 6.11 19.78 19.40
CA PHE A 297 5.61 18.47 19.82
C PHE A 297 4.25 18.15 19.19
N MET A 298 3.36 19.13 19.12
CA MET A 298 2.03 18.94 18.54
C MET A 298 2.11 18.66 17.04
N TYR A 299 2.91 19.44 16.30
CA TYR A 299 3.16 19.18 14.89
C TYR A 299 3.77 17.79 14.66
N GLU A 300 4.83 17.43 15.39
CA GLU A 300 5.45 16.10 15.30
C GLU A 300 4.42 14.98 15.55
N ALA A 301 3.61 15.09 16.60
CA ALA A 301 2.61 14.08 16.95
C ALA A 301 1.51 13.94 15.88
N MET A 302 0.97 15.05 15.37
CA MET A 302 -0.06 15.04 14.32
C MET A 302 0.48 14.47 13.00
N ILE A 303 1.71 14.84 12.62
CA ILE A 303 2.35 14.38 11.39
C ILE A 303 2.63 12.87 11.47
N ILE A 304 3.21 12.39 12.58
CA ILE A 304 3.48 10.95 12.77
C ILE A 304 2.18 10.15 12.80
N GLU A 305 1.12 10.66 13.44
CA GLU A 305 -0.20 10.00 13.41
C GLU A 305 -0.77 9.92 12.00
N THR A 306 -0.60 10.98 11.20
CA THR A 306 -1.12 11.06 9.82
C THR A 306 -0.40 10.10 8.88
N ILE A 307 0.92 10.09 8.90
CA ILE A 307 1.74 9.18 8.08
C ILE A 307 1.59 7.75 8.60
N GLY A 308 1.45 7.58 9.91
CA GLY A 308 1.39 6.31 10.59
C GLY A 308 2.77 5.78 10.95
N LEU A 309 2.97 5.42 12.23
CA LEU A 309 4.26 4.98 12.77
C LEU A 309 4.88 3.80 12.01
N LYS A 310 4.06 2.90 11.45
CA LYS A 310 4.51 1.75 10.65
C LYS A 310 5.22 2.14 9.35
N ASN A 311 5.00 3.35 8.85
CA ASN A 311 5.61 3.88 7.63
C ASN A 311 6.85 4.74 7.94
N LEU A 312 7.21 4.90 9.21
CA LEU A 312 8.32 5.70 9.69
C LEU A 312 9.32 4.83 10.45
N THR A 313 10.54 5.30 10.56
CA THR A 313 11.61 4.68 11.36
C THR A 313 11.61 5.19 12.82
N ASN A 314 10.71 6.12 13.13
CA ASN A 314 10.39 6.59 14.47
C ASN A 314 10.09 5.42 15.42
N LYS A 315 10.62 5.48 16.65
CA LYS A 315 10.34 4.45 17.68
C LYS A 315 8.99 4.62 18.37
N ALA A 316 8.50 5.85 18.42
CA ALA A 316 7.28 6.19 19.12
C ALA A 316 6.56 7.32 18.37
N CYS A 317 5.24 7.37 18.54
CA CYS A 317 4.47 8.55 18.18
C CYS A 317 4.83 9.71 19.13
N GLY A 318 4.80 10.94 18.63
CA GLY A 318 4.95 12.12 19.47
C GLY A 318 3.89 12.15 20.57
N THR A 319 4.21 12.76 21.72
CA THR A 319 3.26 12.91 22.81
C THR A 319 2.33 14.09 22.53
N LYS A 320 1.03 13.79 22.32
CA LYS A 320 0.01 14.83 22.18
C LYS A 320 -0.27 15.49 23.53
N LEU A 321 -0.61 16.78 23.49
CA LEU A 321 -1.19 17.44 24.65
C LEU A 321 -2.54 16.77 24.97
N LYS A 322 -2.72 16.34 26.23
CA LYS A 322 -3.95 15.70 26.72
C LYS A 322 -5.20 16.58 26.53
N LYS A 323 -5.02 17.90 26.36
CA LYS A 323 -6.09 18.90 26.22
C LYS A 323 -6.75 18.89 24.84
N LEU A 324 -6.11 18.30 23.81
CA LEU A 324 -6.66 18.26 22.47
C LEU A 324 -7.79 17.22 22.36
N ASN A 325 -9.01 17.68 22.60
CA ASN A 325 -10.23 16.91 22.41
C ASN A 325 -10.66 16.88 20.93
N MET A 326 -9.85 16.25 20.07
CA MET A 326 -10.19 16.05 18.66
C MET A 326 -10.65 14.62 18.41
N ASN A 327 -11.74 14.45 17.67
CA ASN A 327 -12.19 13.14 17.21
C ASN A 327 -11.33 12.61 16.05
N THR A 328 -11.52 11.34 15.67
CA THR A 328 -10.69 10.69 14.63
C THR A 328 -10.81 11.38 13.26
N ARG A 329 -11.99 11.91 12.91
CA ARG A 329 -12.19 12.66 11.66
C ARG A 329 -11.37 13.96 11.69
N GLN A 330 -11.49 14.75 12.74
CA GLN A 330 -10.77 16.03 12.90
C GLN A 330 -9.26 15.83 12.82
N ARG A 331 -8.72 14.79 13.47
CA ARG A 331 -7.29 14.45 13.38
C ARG A 331 -6.85 14.11 11.96
N LYS A 332 -7.67 13.37 11.21
CA LYS A 332 -7.39 13.09 9.79
C LYS A 332 -7.42 14.35 8.93
N VAL A 333 -8.43 15.21 9.11
CA VAL A 333 -8.55 16.48 8.37
C VAL A 333 -7.35 17.39 8.66
N LEU A 334 -7.04 17.64 9.93
CA LEU A 334 -5.88 18.44 10.33
C LEU A 334 -4.58 17.82 9.81
N GLY A 335 -4.40 16.52 10.02
CA GLY A 335 -3.24 15.77 9.57
C GLY A 335 -2.95 15.91 8.08
N THR A 336 -3.95 15.62 7.24
CA THR A 336 -3.86 15.76 5.79
C THR A 336 -3.53 17.20 5.39
N PHE A 337 -4.18 18.18 6.01
CA PHE A 337 -3.92 19.59 5.75
C PHE A 337 -2.48 20.01 6.08
N LEU A 338 -1.93 19.55 7.21
CA LEU A 338 -0.54 19.78 7.56
C LEU A 338 0.40 19.15 6.52
N MET A 339 0.12 17.92 6.08
CA MET A 339 0.92 17.26 5.03
C MET A 339 0.88 18.03 3.71
N CYS A 340 -0.28 18.56 3.29
CA CYS A 340 -0.38 19.41 2.11
C CYS A 340 0.48 20.68 2.24
N LYS A 341 0.44 21.38 3.39
CA LYS A 341 1.30 22.55 3.65
C LYS A 341 2.78 22.20 3.54
N ILE A 342 3.18 21.06 4.09
CA ILE A 342 4.56 20.58 4.08
C ILE A 342 5.00 20.24 2.66
N PHE A 343 4.15 19.57 1.86
CA PHE A 343 4.42 19.26 0.46
C PHE A 343 4.60 20.53 -0.38
N MET A 344 3.72 21.52 -0.23
CA MET A 344 3.84 22.81 -0.92
C MET A 344 5.16 23.51 -0.56
N LYS A 345 5.52 23.54 0.73
CA LYS A 345 6.78 24.13 1.19
C LYS A 345 8.00 23.36 0.65
N PHE A 346 7.92 22.03 0.60
CA PHE A 346 8.96 21.19 0.02
C PHE A 346 9.14 21.51 -1.46
N GLY A 347 8.03 21.55 -2.21
CA GLY A 347 8.08 21.83 -3.64
C GLY A 347 8.68 23.21 -3.94
N SER A 348 8.21 24.25 -3.24
CA SER A 348 8.78 25.60 -3.34
C SER A 348 10.29 25.64 -3.06
N LYS A 349 10.78 24.89 -2.06
CA LYS A 349 12.20 24.86 -1.69
C LYS A 349 13.09 24.15 -2.72
N PHE A 350 12.56 23.10 -3.37
CA PHE A 350 13.33 22.24 -4.28
C PHE A 350 12.98 22.46 -5.76
N GLY A 351 12.28 23.55 -6.09
CA GLY A 351 11.92 23.91 -7.46
C GLY A 351 10.92 22.95 -8.11
N ILE A 352 10.13 22.22 -7.31
CA ILE A 352 8.95 21.51 -7.80
C ILE A 352 7.83 22.54 -7.81
N THR A 353 7.33 22.88 -9.00
CA THR A 353 6.28 23.88 -9.14
C THR A 353 4.98 23.34 -8.53
N VAL A 354 4.72 23.71 -7.27
CA VAL A 354 3.46 23.48 -6.58
C VAL A 354 2.86 24.85 -6.37
N PHE A 355 1.97 25.26 -7.27
CA PHE A 355 1.26 26.52 -7.14
C PHE A 355 0.19 26.39 -6.05
N ALA A 356 0.13 27.36 -5.15
CA ALA A 356 -1.00 27.58 -4.27
C ALA A 356 -1.81 28.73 -4.86
N GLY A 357 -3.09 28.50 -5.14
CA GLY A 357 -4.01 29.58 -5.52
C GLY A 357 -4.06 30.64 -4.43
N ASN A 358 -3.79 31.90 -4.80
CA ASN A 358 -3.83 33.07 -3.91
C ASN A 358 -5.26 33.53 -3.59
#